data_AF-A0A1V5UWB2-F1
#
_entry.id   AF-A0A1V5UWB2-F1
#
_cell.length_a   1.000
_cell.length_b   1.000
_cell.length_c   1.000
_cell.angle_alpha   90.00
_cell.angle_beta   90.00
_cell.angle_gamma   90.00
#
_symmetry.space_group_name_H-M   'P 1'
#
loop_
_entity.id
_entity.type
_entity.pdbx_description
1 polymer ?
#
loop_
_entity_poly.entity_id
_entity_poly.type
_entity_poly.pdbx_seq_one_letter_code
_entity_poly.pdbx_strand_id
1 'polypeptide(L)'
;MLRRQGDPFKGSWHLPGSFLMKGESISECVRRVLEDECGQGVDSGVWQFVGLFENPDGDPRGHLIHYVVKVEDIKVETDSRKHFFTTLPEKVIGYQKQFLFELGYK
;
A
#
# COMPACT_ATOMS: atom_id res chain seq x y z
N MET A 1 7.17 1.05 -3.46
CA MET A 1 6.71 2.19 -2.64
C MET A 1 6.74 3.48 -3.46
N LEU A 2 5.90 4.44 -3.09
CA LEU A 2 5.85 5.78 -3.69
C LEU A 2 6.15 6.83 -2.63
N ARG A 3 6.65 8.00 -3.07
CA ARG A 3 6.92 9.13 -2.17
C ARG A 3 5.75 10.12 -2.22
N ARG A 4 5.14 10.39 -1.07
CA ARG A 4 3.99 11.31 -0.98
C ARG A 4 4.39 12.73 -1.35
N GLN A 5 3.59 13.36 -2.23
CA GLN A 5 3.83 14.74 -2.68
C GLN A 5 3.00 15.78 -1.91
N GLY A 6 1.88 15.36 -1.31
CA GLY A 6 0.98 16.22 -0.54
C GLY A 6 0.89 15.81 0.93
N ASP A 7 0.33 16.71 1.72
CA ASP A 7 0.01 16.47 3.12
C ASP A 7 -1.21 15.53 3.28
N PRO A 8 -1.34 14.80 4.41
CA PRO A 8 -0.32 14.61 5.45
C PRO A 8 0.84 13.73 4.96
N PHE A 9 1.92 13.66 5.76
CA PHE A 9 3.10 12.80 5.53
C PHE A 9 3.88 13.11 4.24
N LYS A 10 3.90 14.38 3.82
CA LYS A 10 4.64 14.82 2.65
C LYS A 10 6.11 14.41 2.72
N GLY A 11 6.61 13.86 1.62
CA GLY A 11 7.98 13.39 1.47
C GLY A 11 8.29 12.04 2.12
N SER A 12 7.33 11.40 2.79
CA SER A 12 7.46 10.04 3.32
C SER A 12 7.16 8.99 2.26
N TRP A 13 7.77 7.82 2.40
CA TRP A 13 7.50 6.63 1.61
C TRP A 13 6.26 5.92 2.12
N HIS A 14 5.47 5.37 1.18
CA HIS A 14 4.31 4.55 1.49
C HIS A 14 4.15 3.41 0.50
N LEU A 15 3.47 2.35 0.94
CA LEU A 15 2.98 1.28 0.09
C LEU A 15 1.93 1.82 -0.88
N PRO A 16 1.87 1.27 -2.11
CA PRO A 16 0.73 1.48 -3.00
C PRO A 16 -0.57 1.12 -2.30
N GLY A 17 -1.62 1.90 -2.53
CA GLY A 17 -2.89 1.69 -1.86
C GLY A 17 -3.88 2.82 -2.11
N SER A 18 -5.16 2.52 -1.91
CA SER A 18 -6.25 3.50 -1.95
C SER A 18 -7.34 3.12 -0.95
N PHE A 19 -8.37 3.95 -0.86
CA PHE A 19 -9.55 3.67 -0.05
C PHE A 19 -10.48 2.67 -0.75
N LEU A 20 -11.14 1.84 0.06
CA LEU A 20 -12.28 1.04 -0.36
C LEU A 20 -13.48 1.96 -0.61
N MET A 21 -14.08 1.88 -1.79
CA MET A 21 -15.20 2.75 -2.15
C MET A 21 -16.55 2.19 -1.74
N LYS A 22 -17.56 3.05 -1.60
CA LYS A 22 -18.93 2.63 -1.28
C LYS A 22 -19.46 1.72 -2.40
N GLY A 23 -19.93 0.54 -2.04
CA GLY A 23 -20.48 -0.44 -2.98
C GLY A 23 -19.43 -1.28 -3.70
N GLU A 24 -18.15 -1.08 -3.39
CA GLU A 24 -17.04 -1.86 -3.92
C GLU A 24 -16.70 -3.01 -2.96
N SER A 25 -16.52 -4.21 -3.50
CA SER A 25 -15.96 -5.34 -2.74
C SER A 25 -14.45 -5.20 -2.56
N ILE A 26 -13.89 -5.91 -1.58
CA ILE A 26 -12.43 -5.92 -1.36
C ILE A 26 -11.68 -6.37 -2.62
N SER A 27 -12.15 -7.43 -3.28
CA SER A 27 -11.53 -7.95 -4.51
C SER A 27 -11.54 -6.93 -5.65
N GLU A 28 -12.65 -6.19 -5.81
CA GLU A 28 -12.74 -5.11 -6.81
C GLU A 28 -11.78 -3.96 -6.48
N CYS A 29 -11.70 -3.57 -5.20
CA CYS A 29 -10.77 -2.55 -4.75
C CYS A 29 -9.32 -2.95 -4.99
N VAL A 30 -8.93 -4.17 -4.60
CA VAL A 30 -7.57 -4.68 -4.84
C VAL A 30 -7.25 -4.68 -6.34
N ARG A 31 -8.15 -5.17 -7.19
CA ARG A 31 -7.97 -5.15 -8.65
C ARG A 31 -7.78 -3.73 -9.17
N ARG A 32 -8.68 -2.81 -8.84
CA ARG A 32 -8.61 -1.41 -9.29
C ARG A 32 -7.32 -0.73 -8.83
N VAL A 33 -6.97 -0.88 -7.56
CA VAL A 33 -5.75 -0.26 -7.00
C VAL A 33 -4.50 -0.82 -7.66
N LEU A 34 -4.45 -2.12 -7.94
CA LEU A 34 -3.33 -2.72 -8.67
C LEU A 34 -3.24 -2.21 -10.11
N GLU A 35 -4.37 -2.11 -10.81
CA GLU A 35 -4.41 -1.52 -12.16
C GLU A 35 -3.93 -0.06 -12.15
N ASP A 36 -4.42 0.75 -11.20
CA ASP A 36 -4.11 2.18 -11.09
C ASP A 36 -2.64 2.44 -10.69
N GLU A 37 -2.13 1.71 -9.69
CA GLU A 37 -0.82 1.99 -9.09
C GLU A 37 0.31 1.13 -9.65
N CYS A 38 0.02 -0.04 -10.23
CA CYS A 38 1.04 -0.97 -10.71
C CYS A 38 1.04 -1.15 -12.25
N GLY A 39 -0.08 -0.88 -12.94
CA GLY A 39 -0.18 -0.93 -14.41
C GLY A 39 -1.04 -2.08 -14.93
N GLN A 40 -1.14 -2.21 -16.27
CA GLN A 40 -1.97 -3.24 -16.91
C GLN A 40 -1.29 -4.62 -16.88
N GLY A 41 -2.09 -5.69 -16.71
CA GLY A 41 -1.60 -7.07 -16.78
C GLY A 41 -1.26 -7.71 -15.43
N VAL A 42 -1.68 -7.11 -14.32
CA VAL A 42 -1.69 -7.80 -13.02
C VAL A 42 -2.83 -8.81 -13.06
N ASP A 43 -2.50 -10.10 -12.93
CA ASP A 43 -3.54 -11.11 -12.70
C ASP A 43 -4.12 -10.88 -11.30
N SER A 44 -5.20 -10.09 -11.26
CA SER A 44 -5.89 -9.71 -10.02
C SER A 44 -6.45 -10.89 -9.21
N GLY A 45 -6.35 -12.12 -9.74
CA GLY A 45 -6.68 -13.35 -9.03
C GLY A 45 -5.62 -13.84 -8.05
N VAL A 46 -4.38 -13.32 -8.08
CA VAL A 46 -3.28 -13.83 -7.25
C VAL A 46 -2.80 -12.77 -6.25
N TRP A 47 -3.61 -12.53 -5.23
CA TRP A 47 -3.17 -11.83 -4.03
C TRP A 47 -3.52 -12.65 -2.80
N GLN A 48 -2.69 -12.52 -1.77
CA GLN A 48 -2.86 -13.16 -0.49
C GLN A 48 -3.23 -12.12 0.54
N PHE A 49 -4.28 -12.38 1.31
CA PHE A 49 -4.58 -11.57 2.48
C PHE A 49 -3.46 -11.71 3.51
N VAL A 50 -2.95 -10.58 3.97
CA VAL A 50 -1.84 -10.53 4.94
C VAL A 50 -2.35 -10.22 6.33
N GLY A 51 -3.24 -9.23 6.44
CA GLY A 51 -3.75 -8.80 7.73
C GLY A 51 -4.60 -7.54 7.67
N LEU A 52 -5.32 -7.31 8.76
CA LEU A 52 -6.01 -6.07 9.07
C LEU A 52 -5.20 -5.33 10.14
N PHE A 53 -4.83 -4.09 9.85
CA PHE A 53 -4.06 -3.26 10.77
C PHE A 53 -4.86 -2.01 11.11
N GLU A 54 -5.24 -1.89 12.37
CA GLU A 54 -5.97 -0.75 12.89
C GLU A 54 -4.98 0.35 13.29
N ASN A 55 -5.32 1.59 12.98
CA ASN A 55 -4.54 2.74 13.39
C ASN A 55 -5.48 3.88 13.80
N PRO A 56 -6.00 3.85 15.04
CA PRO A 56 -6.96 4.83 15.51
C PRO A 56 -6.40 6.25 15.59
N ASP A 57 -5.11 6.41 15.92
CA ASP A 57 -4.49 7.71 16.23
C ASP A 57 -3.34 8.12 15.30
N GLY A 58 -2.80 7.21 14.50
CA GLY A 58 -1.59 7.47 13.71
C GLY A 58 -1.82 8.10 12.34
N ASP A 59 -3.07 8.35 11.93
CA ASP A 59 -3.40 9.10 10.71
C ASP A 59 -4.25 10.33 11.03
N PRO A 60 -3.77 11.56 10.73
CA PRO A 60 -4.52 12.79 11.03
C PRO A 60 -5.80 12.94 10.19
N ARG A 61 -6.03 12.06 9.20
CA ARG A 61 -7.27 12.02 8.42
C ARG A 61 -8.40 11.29 9.15
N GLY A 62 -8.11 10.59 10.24
CA GLY A 62 -9.09 9.91 11.09
C GLY A 62 -8.71 8.47 11.39
N HIS A 63 -9.67 7.72 11.96
CA HIS A 63 -9.51 6.31 12.27
C HIS A 63 -9.51 5.48 10.98
N LEU A 64 -8.35 4.98 10.60
CA LEU A 64 -8.18 4.14 9.41
C LEU A 64 -7.90 2.69 9.80
N ILE A 65 -8.53 1.78 9.06
CA ILE A 65 -8.23 0.34 9.09
C ILE A 65 -7.60 -0.02 7.74
N HIS A 66 -6.44 -0.64 7.78
CA HIS A 66 -5.69 -1.04 6.60
C HIS A 66 -5.90 -2.52 6.32
N TYR A 67 -6.52 -2.82 5.18
CA TYR A 67 -6.58 -4.17 4.63
C TYR A 67 -5.34 -4.39 3.75
N VAL A 68 -4.39 -5.20 4.22
CA VAL A 68 -3.11 -5.41 3.55
C VAL A 68 -3.13 -6.74 2.81
N VAL A 69 -2.67 -6.70 1.56
CA VAL A 69 -2.50 -7.87 0.71
C VAL A 69 -1.07 -7.95 0.20
N LYS A 70 -0.62 -9.18 -0.05
CA LYS A 70 0.63 -9.48 -0.74
C LYS A 70 0.29 -9.90 -2.16
N VAL A 71 0.98 -9.32 -3.14
CA VAL A 71 0.84 -9.68 -4.55
C VAL A 71 2.20 -10.17 -5.01
N GLU A 72 2.21 -11.34 -5.64
CA GLU A 72 3.42 -11.96 -6.20
C GLU A 72 3.37 -11.86 -7.73
N ASP A 73 4.52 -12.05 -8.37
CA ASP A 73 4.65 -12.11 -9.84
C ASP A 73 4.06 -10.93 -10.62
N ILE A 74 4.08 -9.74 -10.01
CA ILE A 74 3.57 -8.53 -10.61
C ILE A 74 4.59 -7.89 -11.57
N LYS A 75 4.16 -7.68 -12.82
CA LYS A 75 4.86 -6.78 -13.75
C LYS A 75 4.43 -5.36 -13.45
N VAL A 76 5.25 -4.66 -12.69
CA VAL A 76 5.00 -3.24 -12.41
C VAL A 76 5.55 -2.42 -13.57
N GLU A 77 4.70 -1.60 -14.18
CA GLU A 77 5.16 -0.58 -15.10
C GLU A 77 6.08 0.38 -14.34
N THR A 78 7.35 0.38 -14.74
CA THR A 78 8.38 1.24 -14.18
C THR A 78 8.16 2.68 -14.64
N ASP A 79 7.37 3.43 -13.88
CA ASP A 79 7.42 4.90 -13.85
C ASP A 79 8.46 5.34 -12.81
N SER A 80 9.15 6.45 -13.09
CA SER A 80 10.06 7.21 -12.23
C SER A 80 9.61 7.39 -10.76
N ARG A 81 8.33 7.24 -10.45
CA ARG A 81 7.76 7.42 -9.10
C ARG A 81 7.75 6.14 -8.26
N LYS A 82 7.83 4.96 -8.87
CA LYS A 82 7.72 3.66 -8.18
C LYS A 82 9.10 3.11 -7.86
N HIS A 83 9.34 2.84 -6.59
CA HIS A 83 10.64 2.40 -6.09
C HIS A 83 10.54 1.06 -5.36
N PHE A 84 11.44 0.14 -5.70
CA PHE A 84 11.57 -1.16 -5.05
C PHE A 84 12.70 -1.12 -4.04
N PHE A 85 12.44 -1.67 -2.86
CA PHE A 85 13.34 -1.62 -1.72
C PHE A 85 13.58 -3.04 -1.22
N THR A 86 14.85 -3.41 -1.03
CA THR A 86 15.24 -4.63 -0.32
C THR A 86 15.31 -4.43 1.18
N THR A 87 15.45 -3.18 1.61
CA THR A 87 15.43 -2.72 3.01
C THR A 87 14.54 -1.49 3.11
N LEU A 88 13.74 -1.39 4.16
CA LEU A 88 12.82 -0.28 4.37
C LEU A 88 13.60 1.05 4.36
N PRO A 89 13.16 2.04 3.56
CA PRO A 89 13.79 3.34 3.58
C PRO A 89 13.53 4.04 4.92
N GLU A 90 14.40 4.99 5.29
CA GLU A 90 14.36 5.63 6.61
C GLU A 90 13.01 6.31 6.93
N LYS A 91 12.45 7.03 5.94
CA LYS A 91 11.26 7.88 6.08
C LYS A 91 9.98 7.20 5.57
N VAL A 92 9.65 6.01 6.06
CA VAL A 92 8.34 5.37 5.84
C VAL A 92 7.28 5.97 6.78
N ILE A 93 6.03 6.05 6.35
CA ILE A 93 4.92 6.46 7.23
C ILE A 93 4.86 5.56 8.47
N GLY A 94 4.74 6.16 9.66
CA GLY A 94 4.90 5.46 10.94
C GLY A 94 4.05 4.20 11.08
N TYR A 95 2.74 4.29 10.82
CA TYR A 95 1.85 3.14 10.94
C TYR A 95 2.15 2.03 9.91
N GLN A 96 2.58 2.40 8.70
CA GLN A 96 3.01 1.40 7.71
C GLN A 96 4.32 0.73 8.12
N LYS A 97 5.24 1.51 8.68
CA LYS A 97 6.51 0.99 9.20
C LYS A 97 6.25 -0.04 10.31
N GLN A 98 5.29 0.21 11.19
CA GLN A 98 4.93 -0.70 12.27
C GLN A 98 4.47 -2.06 11.73
N PHE A 99 3.43 -2.10 10.89
CA PHE A 99 2.97 -3.39 10.38
C PHE A 99 3.98 -4.05 9.43
N LEU A 100 4.79 -3.29 8.70
CA LEU A 100 5.87 -3.85 7.88
C LEU A 100 6.92 -4.56 8.75
N PHE A 101 7.24 -4.04 9.94
CA PHE A 101 8.09 -4.74 10.90
C PHE A 101 7.41 -6.00 11.46
N GLU A 102 6.11 -5.95 11.77
CA GLU A 102 5.35 -7.12 12.21
C GLU A 102 5.34 -8.23 11.15
N LEU A 103 5.39 -7.86 9.88
CA LEU A 103 5.53 -8.76 8.73
C LEU A 103 6.97 -9.19 8.43
N GLY A 104 7.95 -8.74 9.22
CA GLY A 104 9.36 -9.14 9.12
C GLY A 104 10.21 -8.35 8.12
N TYR A 105 9.69 -7.29 7.51
CA TYR A 105 10.47 -6.38 6.67
C TYR A 105 11.37 -5.50 7.53
N LYS A 106 12.63 -5.31 7.14
CA LYS A 106 13.63 -4.53 7.88
C LYS A 106 14.09 -3.33 7.07
#